data_AF-A0A0M9EAW9-F1
#
_entry.id   AF-A0A0M9EAW9-F1
#
_cell.length_a   1.000
_cell.length_b   1.000
_cell.length_c   1.000
_cell.angle_alpha   90.00
_cell.angle_beta   90.00
_cell.angle_gamma   90.00
#
_symmetry.space_group_name_H-M   'P 1'
#
loop_
_entity.id
_entity.type
_entity.pdbx_description
1 polymer ?
#
loop_
_entity_poly.entity_id
_entity_poly.type
_entity_poly.pdbx_seq_one_letter_code
_entity_poly.pdbx_strand_id
1 'polypeptide(L)'
;KVFISYSHNDKNFVLKFAKHLRKKQISVWLDERIRSGNSWKKEISDTIKFTDYLIWIASPDSIKSKMSQWETNLAQIEKKVILPIIYKQGKLPSWVNNIQWINYDNDFEKLVNKVSERIK
;
A
#
# COMPACT_ATOMS: atom_id res chain seq x y z
N LYS A 1 7.23 10.51 1.08
CA LYS A 1 6.88 9.80 -0.18
C LYS A 1 6.24 8.46 0.15
N VAL A 2 5.21 8.04 -0.62
CA VAL A 2 4.38 6.88 -0.31
C VAL A 2 4.35 5.90 -1.47
N PHE A 3 4.59 4.63 -1.19
CA PHE A 3 4.29 3.50 -2.08
C PHE A 3 2.95 2.88 -1.68
N ILE A 4 2.07 2.55 -2.62
CA ILE A 4 0.87 1.77 -2.32
C ILE A 4 0.96 0.38 -2.95
N SER A 5 1.03 -0.64 -2.10
CA SER A 5 0.91 -2.05 -2.46
C SER A 5 -0.56 -2.46 -2.44
N TYR A 6 -1.06 -3.03 -3.54
CA TYR A 6 -2.47 -3.40 -3.69
C TYR A 6 -2.66 -4.55 -4.68
N SER A 7 -3.83 -5.18 -4.66
CA SER A 7 -4.25 -6.10 -5.72
C SER A 7 -4.80 -5.34 -6.92
N HIS A 8 -4.53 -5.82 -8.13
CA HIS A 8 -5.11 -5.27 -9.36
C HIS A 8 -6.64 -5.28 -9.36
N ASN A 9 -7.26 -6.22 -8.63
CA ASN A 9 -8.72 -6.28 -8.45
C ASN A 9 -9.28 -5.09 -7.65
N ASP A 10 -8.43 -4.36 -6.91
CA ASP A 10 -8.80 -3.20 -6.10
C ASP A 10 -8.37 -1.87 -6.76
N LYS A 11 -7.92 -1.91 -8.02
CA LYS A 11 -7.35 -0.75 -8.74
C LYS A 11 -8.26 0.48 -8.73
N ASN A 12 -9.56 0.32 -8.96
CA ASN A 12 -10.50 1.44 -9.01
C ASN A 12 -10.52 2.23 -7.69
N PHE A 13 -10.51 1.52 -6.57
CA PHE A 13 -10.43 2.14 -5.24
C PHE A 13 -9.09 2.82 -5.02
N VAL A 14 -7.99 2.14 -5.35
CA VAL A 14 -6.63 2.65 -5.12
C VAL A 14 -6.30 3.88 -5.98
N LEU A 15 -6.74 3.91 -7.24
CA LEU A 15 -6.57 5.09 -8.10
C LEU A 15 -7.33 6.30 -7.53
N LYS A 16 -8.57 6.09 -7.07
CA LYS A 16 -9.35 7.16 -6.41
C LYS A 16 -8.64 7.61 -5.14
N PHE A 17 -8.17 6.70 -4.31
CA PHE A 17 -7.45 6.97 -3.07
C PHE A 17 -6.16 7.76 -3.30
N ALA A 18 -5.30 7.29 -4.21
CA ALA A 18 -4.07 7.95 -4.61
C ALA A 18 -4.31 9.37 -5.14
N LYS A 19 -5.36 9.56 -5.95
CA LYS A 19 -5.76 10.90 -6.43
C LYS A 19 -6.06 11.86 -5.28
N HIS A 20 -6.74 11.41 -4.22
CA HIS A 20 -7.08 12.26 -3.07
C HIS A 20 -5.87 12.54 -2.18
N LEU A 21 -5.00 11.55 -1.96
CA LEU A 21 -3.72 11.79 -1.27
C LEU A 21 -2.84 12.79 -2.01
N ARG A 22 -2.76 12.70 -3.36
CA ARG A 22 -2.02 13.66 -4.19
C ARG A 22 -2.59 15.08 -4.10
N LYS A 23 -3.93 15.23 -4.02
CA LYS A 23 -4.56 16.54 -3.77
C LYS A 23 -4.16 17.15 -2.42
N LYS A 24 -3.82 16.31 -1.44
CA LYS A 24 -3.26 16.72 -0.15
C LYS A 24 -1.73 16.83 -0.17
N GLN A 25 -1.13 16.99 -1.36
CA GLN A 25 0.31 17.17 -1.58
C GLN A 25 1.18 15.96 -1.17
N ILE A 26 0.59 14.78 -0.98
CA ILE A 26 1.33 13.56 -0.70
C ILE A 26 1.83 12.95 -2.00
N SER A 27 3.15 12.78 -2.13
CA SER A 27 3.76 12.11 -3.28
C SER A 27 3.49 10.60 -3.23
N VAL A 28 2.51 10.15 -4.02
CA VAL A 28 2.09 8.74 -4.11
C VAL A 28 2.60 8.07 -5.39
N TRP A 29 3.23 6.91 -5.21
CA TRP A 29 3.61 5.97 -6.26
C TRP A 29 2.76 4.69 -6.21
N LEU A 30 2.41 4.15 -7.37
CA LEU A 30 1.58 2.95 -7.54
C LEU A 30 2.28 1.99 -8.50
N ASP A 31 2.28 0.69 -8.21
CA ASP A 31 2.62 -0.32 -9.21
C ASP A 31 1.42 -0.49 -10.17
N GLU A 32 1.43 0.24 -11.27
CA GLU A 32 0.38 0.17 -12.29
C GLU A 32 0.71 -0.82 -13.41
N ARG A 33 1.86 -1.53 -13.35
CA ARG A 33 2.43 -2.22 -14.50
C ARG A 33 2.74 -3.69 -14.21
N ILE A 34 1.74 -4.56 -14.40
CA ILE A 34 2.02 -5.95 -14.80
C ILE A 34 2.51 -5.92 -16.26
N ARG A 35 3.80 -5.68 -16.47
CA ARG A 35 4.47 -6.04 -17.73
C ARG A 35 5.71 -6.86 -17.39
N SER A 36 5.69 -8.10 -17.86
CA SER A 36 6.71 -9.13 -17.69
C SER A 36 8.09 -8.64 -18.14
N GLY A 37 9.11 -8.81 -17.29
CA GLY A 37 10.52 -8.44 -17.52
C GLY A 37 11.34 -8.57 -16.23
N ASN A 38 12.66 -8.34 -16.25
CA ASN A 38 13.47 -8.29 -15.01
C ASN A 38 13.64 -6.86 -14.48
N SER A 39 13.41 -5.84 -15.31
CA SER A 39 13.63 -4.43 -14.97
C SER A 39 12.60 -3.84 -13.98
N TRP A 40 11.34 -4.28 -14.03
CA TRP A 40 10.27 -3.70 -13.21
C TRP A 40 10.42 -4.05 -11.71
N LYS A 41 10.91 -5.25 -11.36
CA LYS A 41 11.18 -5.60 -9.96
C LYS A 41 12.23 -4.68 -9.36
N LYS A 42 13.25 -4.31 -10.14
CA LYS A 42 14.26 -3.34 -9.71
C LYS A 42 13.62 -1.97 -9.47
N GLU A 43 12.77 -1.51 -10.37
CA GLU A 43 12.05 -0.24 -10.23
C GLU A 43 11.16 -0.21 -8.97
N ILE A 44 10.40 -1.27 -8.69
CA ILE A 44 9.60 -1.37 -7.46
C ILE A 44 10.51 -1.37 -6.24
N SER A 45 11.58 -2.18 -6.25
CA SER A 45 12.54 -2.23 -5.14
C SER A 45 13.16 -0.86 -4.86
N ASP A 46 13.66 -0.19 -5.88
CA ASP A 46 14.26 1.13 -5.77
C ASP A 46 13.22 2.14 -5.29
N THR A 47 11.99 2.08 -5.79
CA THR A 47 10.91 2.95 -5.31
C THR A 47 10.62 2.72 -3.82
N ILE A 48 10.48 1.47 -3.38
CA ILE A 48 10.27 1.15 -1.96
C ILE A 48 11.42 1.72 -1.13
N LYS A 49 12.67 1.53 -1.57
CA LYS A 49 13.87 2.09 -0.91
C LYS A 49 13.86 3.61 -0.80
N PHE A 50 13.34 4.33 -1.79
CA PHE A 50 13.26 5.80 -1.78
C PHE A 50 11.96 6.38 -1.23
N THR A 51 11.05 5.53 -0.73
CA THR A 51 9.83 5.96 -0.04
C THR A 51 10.00 5.87 1.48
N ASP A 52 9.16 6.62 2.19
CA ASP A 52 9.15 6.65 3.66
C ASP A 52 8.06 5.71 4.20
N TYR A 53 6.93 5.67 3.49
CA TYR A 53 5.76 4.88 3.85
C TYR A 53 5.41 3.88 2.75
N LEU A 54 5.06 2.66 3.16
CA LEU A 54 4.34 1.70 2.35
C LEU A 54 2.92 1.57 2.88
N ILE A 55 1.93 2.03 2.11
CA ILE A 55 0.53 1.72 2.38
C ILE A 55 0.23 0.37 1.75
N TRP A 56 -0.26 -0.57 2.55
CA TRP A 56 -0.69 -1.87 2.04
C TRP A 56 -2.21 -1.97 2.09
N ILE A 57 -2.85 -2.09 0.93
CA ILE A 57 -4.30 -2.27 0.80
C ILE A 57 -4.62 -3.74 0.98
N ALA A 58 -4.92 -4.13 2.22
CA ALA A 58 -5.19 -5.50 2.61
C ALA A 58 -6.61 -5.92 2.18
N SER A 59 -6.68 -6.66 1.07
CA SER A 59 -7.83 -7.41 0.59
C SER A 59 -7.48 -8.89 0.48
N PRO A 60 -8.45 -9.83 0.38
CA PRO A 60 -8.17 -11.25 0.17
C PRO A 60 -7.19 -11.53 -0.97
N ASP A 61 -7.29 -10.79 -2.08
CA ASP A 61 -6.44 -10.95 -3.25
C ASP A 61 -5.02 -10.42 -2.99
N SER A 62 -4.88 -9.27 -2.33
CA SER A 62 -3.56 -8.72 -1.99
C SER A 62 -2.87 -9.58 -0.94
N ILE A 63 -3.59 -10.10 0.05
CA ILE A 63 -3.06 -11.00 1.09
C ILE A 63 -2.46 -12.27 0.47
N LYS A 64 -3.09 -12.83 -0.56
CA LYS A 64 -2.61 -14.04 -1.26
C LYS A 64 -1.60 -13.74 -2.36
N SER A 65 -1.42 -12.47 -2.72
CA SER A 65 -0.51 -12.07 -3.80
C SER A 65 0.95 -12.24 -3.38
N LYS A 66 1.69 -13.08 -4.14
CA LYS A 66 3.14 -13.21 -3.99
C LYS A 66 3.86 -11.87 -4.15
N MET A 67 3.31 -10.98 -4.98
CA MET A 67 3.87 -9.64 -5.18
C MET A 67 3.71 -8.79 -3.92
N SER A 68 2.49 -8.64 -3.42
CA SER A 68 2.24 -7.83 -2.22
C SER A 68 2.98 -8.38 -0.99
N GLN A 69 3.14 -9.71 -0.88
CA GLN A 69 3.97 -10.32 0.16
C GLN A 69 5.46 -9.97 0.01
N TRP A 70 5.98 -9.96 -1.22
CA TRP A 70 7.36 -9.58 -1.49
C TRP A 70 7.60 -8.08 -1.20
N GLU A 71 6.70 -7.20 -1.63
CA GLU A 71 6.77 -5.75 -1.39
C GLU A 71 6.71 -5.41 0.11
N THR A 72 5.78 -6.02 0.85
CA THR A 72 5.66 -5.82 2.30
C THR A 72 6.88 -6.36 3.04
N ASN A 73 7.43 -7.50 2.64
CA ASN A 73 8.68 -8.02 3.21
C ASN A 73 9.86 -7.10 2.90
N LEU A 74 10.00 -6.63 1.65
CA LEU A 74 11.06 -5.68 1.30
C LEU A 74 10.95 -4.39 2.11
N ALA A 75 9.75 -3.86 2.30
CA ALA A 75 9.53 -2.71 3.16
C ALA A 75 9.91 -2.96 4.63
N GLN A 76 9.70 -4.17 5.16
CA GLN A 76 10.17 -4.53 6.50
C GLN A 76 11.70 -4.55 6.58
N ILE A 77 12.37 -5.17 5.61
CA ILE A 77 13.84 -5.24 5.52
C ILE A 77 14.44 -3.83 5.44
N GLU A 78 13.85 -2.98 4.59
CA GLU A 78 14.26 -1.59 4.38
C GLU A 78 13.76 -0.64 5.49
N LYS A 79 13.18 -1.19 6.58
CA LYS A 79 12.67 -0.49 7.77
C LYS A 79 11.72 0.67 7.45
N LYS A 80 10.88 0.48 6.43
CA LYS A 80 9.84 1.45 6.03
C LYS A 80 8.67 1.40 6.99
N VAL A 81 7.96 2.53 7.10
CA VAL A 81 6.73 2.57 7.88
C VAL A 81 5.63 1.92 7.05
N ILE A 82 5.20 0.73 7.46
CA ILE A 82 4.10 0.02 6.81
C ILE A 82 2.78 0.43 7.48
N LEU A 83 1.84 0.92 6.66
CA LEU A 83 0.48 1.28 7.07
C LEU A 83 -0.54 0.37 6.37
N PRO A 84 -0.98 -0.73 7.01
CA PRO A 84 -2.03 -1.56 6.48
C PRO A 84 -3.38 -0.84 6.54
N ILE A 85 -4.11 -0.89 5.42
CA ILE A 85 -5.51 -0.51 5.31
C ILE A 85 -6.29 -1.79 5.04
N ILE A 86 -7.06 -2.27 6.02
CA ILE A 86 -7.95 -3.42 5.86
C ILE A 86 -9.13 -2.96 5.00
N TYR A 87 -9.03 -3.23 3.70
CA TYR A 87 -10.02 -2.81 2.70
C TYR A 87 -11.17 -3.80 2.58
N LYS A 88 -10.88 -5.10 2.73
CA LYS A 88 -11.86 -6.19 2.73
C LYS A 88 -11.47 -7.21 3.79
N GLN A 89 -12.44 -7.86 4.43
CA GLN A 89 -12.16 -8.90 5.43
C GLN A 89 -11.32 -10.03 4.84
N GLY A 90 -10.31 -10.47 5.58
CA GLY A 90 -9.43 -11.56 5.19
C GLY A 90 -8.53 -11.99 6.33
N LYS A 91 -7.92 -13.18 6.22
CA LYS A 91 -6.97 -13.68 7.20
C LYS A 91 -5.63 -12.93 7.05
N LEU A 92 -5.42 -11.93 7.90
CA LEU A 92 -4.19 -11.13 7.88
C LEU A 92 -2.98 -12.00 8.27
N PRO A 93 -1.80 -11.74 7.68
CA PRO A 93 -0.54 -12.30 8.14
C PRO A 93 -0.25 -11.92 9.60
N SER A 94 0.41 -12.81 10.34
CA SER A 94 0.69 -12.61 11.78
C SER A 94 1.49 -11.34 12.09
N TRP A 95 2.39 -10.92 11.19
CA TRP A 95 3.20 -9.70 11.38
C TRP A 95 2.34 -8.43 11.49
N VAL A 96 1.12 -8.43 10.93
CA VAL A 96 0.19 -7.30 11.00
C VAL A 96 -0.31 -7.07 12.42
N ASN A 97 -0.36 -8.12 13.26
CA ASN A 97 -0.85 -8.01 14.63
C ASN A 97 0.04 -7.13 15.52
N ASN A 98 1.29 -6.92 15.13
CA ASN A 98 2.27 -6.16 15.89
C ASN A 98 2.43 -4.71 15.42
N ILE A 99 1.59 -4.26 14.47
CA ILE A 99 1.64 -2.90 13.93
C ILE A 99 0.24 -2.28 13.88
N GLN A 100 0.18 -0.96 13.82
CA GLN A 100 -1.09 -0.25 13.70
C GLN A 100 -1.64 -0.37 12.27
N TRP A 101 -2.94 -0.63 12.16
CA TRP A 101 -3.69 -0.67 10.91
C TRP A 101 -4.87 0.29 10.93
N ILE A 102 -5.49 0.50 9.76
CA ILE A 102 -6.74 1.24 9.61
C ILE A 102 -7.77 0.31 8.97
N ASN A 103 -8.93 0.14 9.59
CA ASN A 103 -10.05 -0.56 8.95
C ASN A 103 -10.82 0.42 8.05
N TYR A 104 -11.10 0.01 6.82
CA TYR A 104 -11.99 0.75 5.93
C TYR A 104 -13.44 0.44 6.31
N ASP A 105 -14.16 1.45 6.75
CA ASP A 105 -15.54 1.38 7.26
C ASP A 105 -16.56 1.93 6.26
N ASN A 106 -16.24 1.90 4.96
CA ASN A 106 -16.99 2.52 3.86
C ASN A 106 -17.07 4.05 3.89
N ASP A 107 -16.35 4.73 4.80
CA ASP A 107 -16.16 6.17 4.78
C ASP A 107 -14.82 6.54 4.12
N PHE A 108 -14.89 6.88 2.84
CA PHE A 108 -13.71 7.19 2.03
C PHE A 108 -13.02 8.48 2.47
N GLU A 109 -13.75 9.54 2.82
CA GLU A 109 -13.15 10.81 3.20
C GLU A 109 -12.47 10.71 4.56
N LYS A 110 -13.09 10.00 5.51
CA LYS A 110 -12.48 9.68 6.80
C LYS A 110 -11.18 8.89 6.64
N LEU A 111 -11.16 7.89 5.76
CA LEU A 111 -9.94 7.13 5.46
C LEU A 111 -8.84 8.05 4.93
N VAL A 112 -9.14 8.89 3.93
CA VAL A 112 -8.17 9.81 3.33
C VAL A 112 -7.60 10.76 4.38
N ASN A 113 -8.45 11.39 5.20
CA ASN A 113 -8.01 12.31 6.24
C ASN A 113 -7.11 11.61 7.27
N LYS A 114 -7.54 10.46 7.79
CA LYS A 114 -6.76 9.69 8.78
C LYS A 114 -5.40 9.25 8.25
N VAL A 115 -5.32 8.89 6.96
CA VAL A 115 -4.04 8.53 6.33
C VAL A 115 -3.16 9.75 6.15
N SER A 116 -3.72 10.87 5.70
CA SER A 116 -2.95 12.11 5.52
C SER A 116 -2.42 12.68 6.83
N GLU A 117 -3.14 12.55 7.94
CA GLU A 117 -2.66 12.98 9.27
C GLU A 117 -1.49 12.12 9.77
N ARG A 118 -1.44 10.84 9.37
CA ARG A 118 -0.35 9.92 9.71
C ARG A 118 0.89 10.11 8.86
N ILE A 119 0.74 10.58 7.63
CA ILE A 119 1.83 10.76 6.68
C ILE A 119 2.24 12.23 6.71
N LYS A 120 3.26 12.52 7.51
CA LYS A 120 3.92 13.83 7.58
C LYS A 120 5.13 13.87 6.66
#